data_AF-A0A7V3CXI0-F1
#
_entry.id   AF-A0A7V3CXI0-F1
#
_cell.length_a   1.000
_cell.length_b   1.000
_cell.length_c   1.000
_cell.angle_alpha   90.00
_cell.angle_beta   90.00
_cell.angle_gamma   90.00
#
_symmetry.space_group_name_H-M   'P 1'
#
loop_
_entity.id
_entity.type
_entity.pdbx_description
1 polymer ?
#
loop_
_entity_poly.entity_id
_entity_poly.type
_entity_poly.pdbx_seq_one_letter_code
_entity_poly.pdbx_strand_id
1 'polypeptide(L)'
;GRRDTFKNLLQLLDQDIFASDDLVTDRVNEISETGVNKFFIRRLKEEMRDWNGLPLFKLRFTRTTLYNLTPEEKRLYDKVTEYLMKKRSEAKQESNIHVSLALMVMQRRLTSSIYAIKKTLRKRYDTLQGLVDELNKHPELWQQRSKLDLDINDLDDYDELSDEEKEKLDSILSDPKKFKLFTTAKSPSEIREEASQVKILVTMAEDLYNQNQEEQKYIKLKELLRSEGVLDKSEKLVIFTEHKDTLDYLEQRLSNNGYAIATIHGSKNVDERRQAQNEFAGPAQILIATDAAGEGINLQFCRLLIIWDIPWNPNRLEQRMGRIHRYGQKQDVLVFNLVAQNTREGNVLEKLLAKLDMIREQLGDDRVYDVISDVFEEVNLEDIINSTFNGEHTKFNKVIDLELTEDNLKKKIKEQKEKIGFSSVNYTEARRLKENSDEKRLQPIYIRLFFEKAFKQLGGEFKEIRNSIFRIEKLPEQVAYTLRNDYNISADITQVLFCFDKQIFLDYQNTSDLGKVHYINPGNPIFDSLVKVVRHTYKEEALKGTVLISPDDNEDYFAFFVRSQIIDNRQHKKDDSVTS
;
A
#
# COMPACT_ATOMS: atom_id res chain seq x y z
N GLY A 1 11.31 3.63 -2.13
CA GLY A 1 10.88 4.24 -0.85
C GLY A 1 11.68 5.51 -0.57
N ARG A 2 11.14 6.46 0.21
CA ARG A 2 11.83 7.73 0.56
C ARG A 2 13.06 7.46 1.42
N ARG A 3 14.27 7.73 0.89
CA ARG A 3 15.56 7.43 1.54
C ARG A 3 15.73 8.15 2.88
N ASP A 4 15.32 9.42 2.96
CA ASP A 4 15.44 10.24 4.16
C ASP A 4 14.68 9.65 5.36
N THR A 5 13.47 9.15 5.13
CA THR A 5 12.64 8.58 6.19
C THR A 5 13.24 7.29 6.73
N PHE A 6 13.88 6.50 5.86
CA PHE A 6 14.56 5.28 6.23
C PHE A 6 15.84 5.57 7.03
N LYS A 7 16.66 6.55 6.61
CA LYS A 7 17.83 7.01 7.38
C LYS A 7 17.45 7.44 8.79
N ASN A 8 16.44 8.30 8.92
CA ASN A 8 16.01 8.81 10.22
C ASN A 8 15.56 7.70 11.17
N LEU A 9 14.95 6.63 10.64
CA LEU A 9 14.60 5.44 11.43
C LEU A 9 15.84 4.70 11.93
N LEU A 10 16.87 4.55 11.10
CA LEU A 10 18.12 3.88 11.46
C LEU A 10 18.92 4.67 12.49
N GLN A 11 18.87 6.01 12.44
CA GLN A 11 19.48 6.89 13.45
C GLN A 11 18.89 6.71 14.86
N LEU A 12 17.69 6.16 14.99
CA LEU A 12 17.14 5.79 16.31
C LEU A 12 17.87 4.60 16.93
N LEU A 13 18.49 3.74 16.11
CA LEU A 13 19.32 2.63 16.58
C LEU A 13 20.71 3.13 16.96
N ASP A 14 21.33 3.93 16.09
CA ASP A 14 22.64 4.52 16.31
C ASP A 14 22.84 5.76 15.41
N GLN A 15 22.98 6.94 16.03
CA GLN A 15 23.12 8.20 15.30
C GLN A 15 24.47 8.33 14.59
N ASP A 16 25.52 7.74 15.13
CA ASP A 16 26.88 7.86 14.61
C ASP A 16 27.09 6.93 13.41
N ILE A 17 26.53 5.72 13.47
CA ILE A 17 26.64 4.73 12.39
C ILE A 17 25.83 5.13 11.15
N PHE A 18 24.68 5.77 11.33
CA PHE A 18 23.73 6.11 10.26
C PHE A 18 23.59 7.62 10.01
N ALA A 19 24.68 8.37 10.20
CA ALA A 19 24.69 9.84 10.15
C ALA A 19 24.37 10.44 8.76
N SER A 20 24.83 9.80 7.67
CA SER A 20 24.65 10.29 6.28
C SER A 20 24.04 9.24 5.36
N ASP A 21 23.46 9.68 4.24
CA ASP A 21 22.85 8.78 3.25
C ASP A 21 23.90 7.87 2.57
N ASP A 22 25.11 8.40 2.37
CA ASP A 22 26.24 7.63 1.83
C ASP A 22 26.66 6.54 2.82
N LEU A 23 26.77 6.86 4.11
CA LEU A 23 27.06 5.87 5.16
C LEU A 23 25.97 4.80 5.22
N VAL A 24 24.69 5.16 5.18
CA VAL A 24 23.60 4.17 5.15
C VAL A 24 23.73 3.25 3.94
N THR A 25 24.01 3.80 2.76
CA THR A 25 24.16 3.02 1.53
C THR A 25 25.36 2.08 1.60
N ASP A 26 26.49 2.58 2.09
CA ASP A 26 27.70 1.80 2.31
C ASP A 26 27.43 0.67 3.32
N ARG A 27 26.76 0.95 4.45
CA ARG A 27 26.41 -0.06 5.46
C ARG A 27 25.39 -1.08 4.97
N VAL A 28 24.44 -0.70 4.10
CA VAL A 28 23.50 -1.64 3.44
C VAL A 28 24.24 -2.57 2.47
N ASN A 29 25.35 -2.11 1.90
CA ASN A 29 26.17 -2.89 0.96
C ASN A 29 27.40 -3.53 1.62
N GLU A 30 27.69 -3.21 2.89
CA GLU A 30 28.85 -3.71 3.62
C GLU A 30 28.68 -5.19 3.95
N ILE A 31 29.38 -6.03 3.21
CA ILE A 31 29.46 -7.47 3.39
C ILE A 31 30.70 -7.75 4.24
N SER A 32 30.54 -8.39 5.40
CA SER A 32 31.67 -8.81 6.25
C SER A 32 32.54 -9.86 5.56
N GLU A 33 33.73 -10.15 6.11
CA GLU A 33 34.59 -11.27 5.66
C GLU A 33 33.88 -12.64 5.72
N THR A 34 32.79 -12.76 6.49
CA THR A 34 31.93 -13.96 6.57
C THR A 34 30.78 -13.95 5.56
N GLY A 35 30.70 -12.95 4.69
CA GLY A 35 29.63 -12.77 3.71
C GLY A 35 28.37 -12.11 4.27
N VAL A 36 28.31 -11.81 5.56
CA VAL A 36 27.10 -11.30 6.23
C VAL A 36 27.13 -9.79 6.27
N ASN A 37 26.04 -9.13 5.88
CA ASN A 37 25.89 -7.73 6.22
C ASN A 37 25.71 -7.58 7.75
N LYS A 38 26.60 -6.80 8.37
CA LYS A 38 26.65 -6.61 9.83
C LYS A 38 25.38 -5.96 10.40
N PHE A 39 24.67 -5.18 9.59
CA PHE A 39 23.53 -4.36 9.99
C PHE A 39 22.20 -4.86 9.42
N PHE A 40 22.22 -5.52 8.26
CA PHE A 40 21.02 -5.93 7.54
C PHE A 40 20.99 -7.42 7.27
N ILE A 41 19.86 -8.05 7.62
CA ILE A 41 19.56 -9.41 7.21
C ILE A 41 18.33 -9.34 6.31
N ARG A 42 18.54 -9.55 5.01
CA ARG A 42 17.43 -9.73 4.07
C ARG A 42 16.97 -11.18 4.14
N ARG A 43 15.66 -11.44 4.24
CA ARG A 43 15.07 -12.78 4.23
C ARG A 43 13.79 -12.78 3.39
N LEU A 44 13.51 -13.92 2.75
CA LEU A 44 12.24 -14.15 2.06
C LEU A 44 11.15 -14.54 3.06
N LYS A 45 9.89 -14.24 2.75
CA LYS A 45 8.75 -14.50 3.63
C LYS A 45 8.63 -15.98 3.99
N GLU A 46 8.93 -16.87 3.05
CA GLU A 46 8.81 -18.33 3.16
C GLU A 46 9.87 -18.94 4.08
N GLU A 47 11.00 -18.25 4.29
CA GLU A 47 12.06 -18.68 5.20
C GLU A 47 11.82 -18.22 6.65
N MET A 48 10.93 -17.26 6.84
CA MET A 48 10.66 -16.67 8.15
C MET A 48 9.83 -17.64 8.99
N ARG A 49 10.43 -18.13 10.07
CA ARG A 49 9.80 -19.03 11.04
C ARG A 49 9.74 -18.41 12.43
N ASP A 50 8.75 -18.80 13.21
CA ASP A 50 8.63 -18.43 14.60
C ASP A 50 9.64 -19.20 15.46
N TRP A 51 9.63 -18.92 16.77
CA TRP A 51 10.50 -19.58 17.74
C TRP A 51 10.25 -21.09 17.89
N ASN A 52 9.11 -21.58 17.40
CA ASN A 52 8.73 -22.99 17.41
C ASN A 52 9.00 -23.67 16.06
N GLY A 53 9.58 -22.95 15.09
CA GLY A 53 9.86 -23.45 13.75
C GLY A 53 8.67 -23.48 12.79
N LEU A 54 7.53 -22.88 13.17
CA LEU A 54 6.35 -22.74 12.32
C LEU A 54 6.51 -21.54 11.36
N PRO A 55 5.99 -21.62 10.12
CA PRO A 55 6.04 -20.48 9.19
C PRO A 55 5.34 -19.24 9.78
N LEU A 56 5.99 -18.08 9.67
CA LEU A 56 5.43 -16.79 10.13
C LEU A 56 4.39 -16.20 9.19
N PHE A 57 4.47 -16.55 7.90
CA PHE A 57 3.54 -16.09 6.89
C PHE A 57 2.57 -17.23 6.53
N LYS A 58 1.30 -16.87 6.39
CA LYS A 58 0.25 -17.79 5.91
C LYS A 58 0.39 -18.03 4.40
N LEU A 59 -0.26 -19.09 3.92
CA LEU A 59 -0.19 -19.45 2.51
C LEU A 59 -0.96 -18.43 1.66
N ARG A 60 -0.55 -18.29 0.40
CA ARG A 60 -1.18 -17.40 -0.57
C ARG A 60 -1.62 -18.21 -1.77
N PHE A 61 -2.92 -18.23 -2.05
CA PHE A 61 -3.47 -18.89 -3.22
C PHE A 61 -3.91 -17.87 -4.25
N THR A 62 -3.19 -17.81 -5.37
CA THR A 62 -3.54 -16.96 -6.51
C THR A 62 -4.31 -17.78 -7.54
N ARG A 63 -5.46 -17.27 -7.99
CA ARG A 63 -6.34 -17.88 -9.00
C ARG A 63 -6.66 -16.89 -10.10
N THR A 64 -6.54 -17.34 -11.35
CA THR A 64 -6.95 -16.54 -12.52
C THR A 64 -8.39 -16.87 -12.90
N THR A 65 -9.27 -15.88 -12.82
CA THR A 65 -10.68 -16.00 -13.20
C THR A 65 -10.86 -15.46 -14.62
N LEU A 66 -11.08 -16.39 -15.53
CA LEU A 66 -11.21 -16.13 -16.95
C LEU A 66 -12.67 -15.82 -17.31
N TYR A 67 -12.88 -14.87 -18.23
CA TYR A 67 -14.18 -14.55 -18.80
C TYR A 67 -14.06 -14.10 -20.25
N ASN A 68 -15.17 -14.13 -21.00
CA ASN A 68 -15.25 -13.68 -22.38
C ASN A 68 -16.20 -12.50 -22.48
N LEU A 69 -15.76 -11.39 -23.07
CA LEU A 69 -16.63 -10.27 -23.41
C LEU A 69 -17.82 -10.75 -24.25
N THR A 70 -19.00 -10.20 -23.98
CA THR A 70 -20.20 -10.40 -24.79
C THR A 70 -19.98 -9.92 -26.23
N PRO A 71 -20.77 -10.38 -27.22
CA PRO A 71 -20.63 -9.93 -28.60
C PRO A 71 -20.65 -8.40 -28.76
N GLU A 72 -21.47 -7.71 -27.98
CA GLU A 72 -21.63 -6.26 -27.99
C GLU A 72 -20.41 -5.56 -27.37
N GLU A 73 -19.95 -6.02 -26.21
CA GLU A 73 -18.71 -5.54 -25.57
C GLU A 73 -17.49 -5.76 -26.47
N LYS A 74 -17.42 -6.94 -27.09
CA LYS A 74 -16.34 -7.31 -28.00
C LYS A 74 -16.33 -6.42 -29.24
N ARG A 75 -17.50 -6.08 -29.79
CA ARG A 75 -17.62 -5.15 -30.91
C ARG A 75 -17.12 -3.76 -30.56
N LEU A 76 -17.46 -3.24 -29.37
CA LEU A 76 -16.92 -1.96 -28.87
C LEU A 76 -15.40 -2.05 -28.71
N TYR A 77 -14.91 -3.12 -28.06
CA TYR A 77 -13.48 -3.36 -27.86
C TYR A 77 -12.71 -3.37 -29.18
N ASP A 78 -13.19 -4.10 -30.20
CA ASP A 78 -12.52 -4.21 -31.48
C ASP A 78 -12.49 -2.87 -32.22
N LYS A 79 -13.58 -2.10 -32.17
CA LYS A 79 -13.67 -0.78 -32.82
C LYS A 79 -12.80 0.28 -32.15
N VAL A 80 -12.74 0.29 -30.81
CA VAL A 80 -11.84 1.18 -30.08
C VAL A 80 -10.38 0.77 -30.32
N THR A 81 -10.09 -0.53 -30.29
CA THR A 81 -8.73 -1.05 -30.58
C THR A 81 -8.27 -0.68 -31.99
N GLU A 82 -9.13 -0.80 -33.00
CA GLU A 82 -8.86 -0.39 -34.39
C GLU A 82 -8.51 1.11 -34.47
N TYR A 83 -9.28 1.96 -33.79
CA TYR A 83 -9.01 3.39 -33.69
C TYR A 83 -7.66 3.68 -33.01
N LEU A 84 -7.39 3.05 -31.86
CA LEU A 84 -6.17 3.24 -31.09
C LEU A 84 -4.93 2.79 -31.87
N MET A 85 -4.99 1.64 -32.56
CA MET A 85 -3.89 1.14 -33.38
C MET A 85 -3.54 2.09 -34.53
N LYS A 86 -4.54 2.61 -35.24
CA LYS A 86 -4.33 3.59 -36.31
C LYS A 86 -3.61 4.84 -35.76
N LYS A 87 -4.13 5.40 -34.66
CA LYS A 87 -3.58 6.62 -34.07
C LYS A 87 -2.20 6.43 -33.45
N ARG A 88 -1.93 5.26 -32.89
CA ARG A 88 -0.61 4.92 -32.34
C ARG A 88 0.44 4.80 -33.45
N SER A 89 0.07 4.21 -34.59
CA SER A 89 0.96 4.13 -35.76
C SER A 89 1.30 5.52 -36.29
N GLU A 90 0.31 6.42 -36.40
CA GLU A 90 0.52 7.82 -36.76
C GLU A 90 1.43 8.54 -35.74
N ALA A 91 1.16 8.40 -34.44
CA ALA A 91 1.93 9.06 -33.37
C ALA A 91 3.39 8.61 -33.33
N LYS A 92 3.65 7.31 -33.60
CA LYS A 92 5.02 6.76 -33.67
C LYS A 92 5.81 7.32 -34.85
N GLN A 93 5.17 7.58 -35.99
CA GLN A 93 5.83 8.20 -37.14
C GLN A 93 6.21 9.67 -36.87
N GLU A 94 5.43 10.36 -36.04
CA GLU A 94 5.62 11.76 -35.69
C GLU A 94 6.43 11.97 -34.40
N SER A 95 6.93 10.88 -33.80
CA SER A 95 7.62 10.88 -32.49
C SER A 95 6.84 11.62 -31.40
N ASN A 96 5.50 11.58 -31.45
CA ASN A 96 4.65 12.26 -30.47
C ASN A 96 4.36 11.35 -29.28
N ILE A 97 5.26 11.40 -28.29
CA ILE A 97 5.20 10.55 -27.10
C ILE A 97 3.91 10.77 -26.28
N HIS A 98 3.43 12.01 -26.19
CA HIS A 98 2.22 12.36 -25.43
C HIS A 98 0.96 11.71 -25.98
N VAL A 99 0.80 11.71 -27.31
CA VAL A 99 -0.34 11.05 -27.95
C VAL A 99 -0.23 9.53 -27.78
N SER A 100 0.96 8.96 -27.93
CA SER A 100 1.17 7.51 -27.70
C SER A 100 0.79 7.11 -26.27
N LEU A 101 1.19 7.90 -25.28
CA LEU A 101 0.88 7.69 -23.87
C LEU A 101 -0.62 7.80 -23.59
N ALA A 102 -1.28 8.86 -24.10
CA ALA A 102 -2.72 9.04 -24.01
C ALA A 102 -3.52 7.86 -24.59
N LEU A 103 -3.12 7.35 -25.74
CA LEU A 103 -3.75 6.19 -26.39
C LEU A 103 -3.55 4.91 -25.58
N MET A 104 -2.38 4.75 -24.94
CA MET A 104 -2.10 3.62 -24.06
C MET A 104 -2.99 3.62 -22.81
N VAL A 105 -3.18 4.79 -22.18
CA VAL A 105 -4.13 4.93 -21.06
C VAL A 105 -5.55 4.60 -21.50
N MET A 106 -5.97 5.05 -22.68
CA MET A 106 -7.29 4.71 -23.22
C MET A 106 -7.44 3.20 -23.42
N GLN A 107 -6.40 2.49 -23.87
CA GLN A 107 -6.40 1.03 -24.01
C GLN A 107 -6.56 0.34 -22.65
N ARG A 108 -5.82 0.75 -21.62
CA ARG A 108 -5.96 0.17 -20.27
C ARG A 108 -7.35 0.41 -19.67
N ARG A 109 -7.91 1.59 -19.92
CA ARG A 109 -9.28 1.92 -19.49
C ARG A 109 -10.36 1.11 -20.21
N LEU A 110 -10.11 0.70 -21.46
CA LEU A 110 -11.02 -0.14 -22.26
C LEU A 110 -11.24 -1.52 -21.63
N THR A 111 -10.20 -2.14 -21.10
CA THR A 111 -10.28 -3.46 -20.46
C THR A 111 -10.65 -3.38 -18.97
N SER A 112 -10.62 -2.17 -18.41
CA SER A 112 -10.96 -1.92 -17.01
C SER A 112 -12.47 -1.88 -16.77
N SER A 113 -13.20 -0.96 -17.41
CA SER A 113 -14.66 -0.95 -17.37
C SER A 113 -15.28 -0.17 -18.53
N ILE A 114 -16.48 -0.56 -18.95
CA ILE A 114 -17.27 0.19 -19.96
C ILE A 114 -17.48 1.66 -19.52
N TYR A 115 -17.71 1.89 -18.24
CA TYR A 115 -17.89 3.24 -17.69
C TYR A 115 -16.62 4.08 -17.85
N ALA A 116 -15.45 3.52 -17.52
CA ALA A 116 -14.19 4.22 -17.66
C ALA A 116 -13.91 4.60 -19.12
N ILE A 117 -14.05 3.67 -20.08
CA ILE A 117 -13.79 3.99 -21.49
C ILE A 117 -14.82 4.96 -22.08
N LYS A 118 -16.10 4.85 -21.70
CA LYS A 118 -17.14 5.81 -22.10
C LYS A 118 -16.75 7.23 -21.72
N LYS A 119 -16.32 7.44 -20.47
CA LYS A 119 -15.88 8.76 -19.98
C LYS A 119 -14.63 9.25 -20.71
N THR A 120 -13.67 8.37 -21.02
CA THR A 120 -12.47 8.74 -21.81
C THR A 120 -12.83 9.16 -23.23
N LEU A 121 -13.64 8.36 -23.93
CA LEU A 121 -14.06 8.64 -25.30
C LEU A 121 -14.88 9.94 -25.35
N ARG A 122 -15.72 10.18 -24.34
CA ARG A 122 -16.51 11.41 -24.26
C ARG A 122 -15.64 12.64 -24.12
N LYS A 123 -14.71 12.63 -23.15
CA LYS A 123 -13.72 13.70 -22.99
C LYS A 123 -12.91 13.92 -24.28
N ARG A 124 -12.47 12.83 -24.91
CA ARG A 124 -11.74 12.88 -26.17
C ARG A 124 -12.55 13.55 -27.29
N TYR A 125 -13.82 13.18 -27.42
CA TYR A 125 -14.74 13.80 -28.38
C TYR A 125 -14.94 15.29 -28.10
N ASP A 126 -15.23 15.66 -26.84
CA ASP A 126 -15.47 17.05 -26.45
C ASP A 126 -14.23 17.92 -26.72
N THR A 127 -13.02 17.40 -26.45
CA THR A 127 -11.75 18.07 -26.78
C THR A 127 -11.59 18.24 -28.30
N LEU A 128 -11.79 17.17 -29.08
CA LEU A 128 -11.67 17.25 -30.56
C LEU A 128 -12.71 18.19 -31.17
N GLN A 129 -13.94 18.17 -30.67
CA GLN A 129 -15.01 19.06 -31.13
C GLN A 129 -14.72 20.51 -30.76
N GLY A 130 -14.22 20.77 -29.55
CA GLY A 130 -13.78 22.10 -29.14
C GLY A 130 -12.68 22.65 -30.06
N LEU A 131 -11.71 21.82 -30.44
CA LEU A 131 -10.67 22.18 -31.42
C LEU A 131 -11.26 22.50 -32.80
N VAL A 132 -12.22 21.70 -33.27
CA VAL A 132 -12.92 21.97 -34.54
C VAL A 132 -13.63 23.32 -34.49
N ASP A 133 -14.33 23.62 -33.39
CA ASP A 133 -15.09 24.85 -33.23
C ASP A 133 -14.17 26.08 -33.13
N GLU A 134 -13.02 25.97 -32.45
CA GLU A 134 -12.00 27.02 -32.40
C GLU A 134 -11.35 27.25 -33.78
N LEU A 135 -11.01 26.20 -34.52
CA LEU A 135 -10.44 26.31 -35.87
C LEU A 135 -11.42 26.91 -36.87
N ASN A 136 -12.71 26.64 -36.71
CA ASN A 136 -13.74 27.26 -37.55
C ASN A 136 -13.87 28.76 -37.26
N LYS A 137 -13.65 29.21 -36.02
CA LYS A 137 -13.66 30.64 -35.64
C LYS A 137 -12.37 31.36 -35.98
N HIS A 138 -11.22 30.68 -35.82
CA HIS A 138 -9.88 31.24 -36.00
C HIS A 138 -8.97 30.27 -36.77
N PRO A 139 -9.07 30.23 -38.12
CA PRO A 139 -8.25 29.35 -38.95
C PRO A 139 -6.74 29.58 -38.80
N GLU A 140 -6.35 30.80 -38.42
CA GLU A 140 -4.96 31.23 -38.17
C GLU A 140 -4.26 30.37 -37.09
N LEU A 141 -5.02 29.84 -36.12
CA LEU A 141 -4.49 29.05 -35.00
C LEU A 141 -3.81 27.76 -35.48
N TRP A 142 -4.25 27.21 -36.62
CA TRP A 142 -3.63 26.03 -37.22
C TRP A 142 -2.16 26.26 -37.58
N GLN A 143 -1.84 27.47 -38.06
CA GLN A 143 -0.47 27.83 -38.46
C GLN A 143 0.43 28.10 -37.24
N GLN A 144 -0.16 28.45 -36.09
CA GLN A 144 0.56 28.76 -34.85
C GLN A 144 0.85 27.52 -33.97
N ARG A 145 0.36 26.33 -34.37
CA ARG A 145 0.49 25.07 -33.61
C ARG A 145 1.93 24.62 -33.34
N SER A 146 2.90 25.09 -34.13
CA SER A 146 4.30 24.64 -34.06
C SER A 146 5.12 25.22 -32.90
N LYS A 147 4.59 26.16 -32.09
CA LYS A 147 5.37 26.89 -31.07
C LYS A 147 5.32 26.32 -29.64
N LEU A 148 4.59 25.24 -29.40
CA LEU A 148 4.51 24.60 -28.09
C LEU A 148 5.29 23.28 -28.12
N ASP A 149 6.56 23.33 -27.73
CA ASP A 149 7.30 22.16 -27.28
C ASP A 149 7.30 22.16 -25.74
N LEU A 150 6.89 21.05 -25.15
CA LEU A 150 7.09 20.77 -23.74
C LEU A 150 8.22 19.74 -23.65
N ASP A 151 9.31 20.12 -23.00
CA ASP A 151 10.38 19.19 -22.62
C ASP A 151 9.84 18.23 -21.57
N ILE A 152 9.46 17.02 -22.00
CA ILE A 152 9.23 15.89 -21.12
C ILE A 152 9.93 14.71 -21.79
N ASN A 153 11.24 14.62 -21.58
CA ASN A 153 12.10 13.65 -22.26
C ASN A 153 12.21 12.29 -21.55
N ASP A 154 11.71 12.13 -20.32
CA ASP A 154 11.87 10.88 -19.56
C ASP A 154 10.56 10.49 -18.84
N LEU A 155 9.69 9.69 -19.47
CA LEU A 155 8.54 9.05 -18.82
C LEU A 155 8.27 7.66 -19.43
N ASP A 156 9.29 6.81 -19.44
CA ASP A 156 9.27 5.49 -20.10
C ASP A 156 8.46 4.40 -19.35
N ASP A 157 7.80 4.71 -18.22
CA ASP A 157 6.98 3.71 -17.51
C ASP A 157 5.70 4.30 -16.90
N TYR A 158 4.53 4.03 -17.52
CA TYR A 158 3.23 4.46 -16.97
C TYR A 158 2.93 3.78 -15.63
N ASP A 159 3.47 2.59 -15.41
CA ASP A 159 3.44 1.88 -14.14
C ASP A 159 4.52 2.39 -13.17
N GLU A 160 5.21 3.48 -13.44
CA GLU A 160 5.99 4.19 -12.41
C GLU A 160 5.39 5.54 -12.03
N LEU A 161 4.43 6.02 -12.82
CA LEU A 161 3.70 7.25 -12.51
C LEU A 161 2.91 7.14 -11.21
N SER A 162 2.99 8.20 -10.40
CA SER A 162 2.11 8.44 -9.26
C SER A 162 0.67 8.69 -9.71
N ASP A 163 -0.31 8.46 -8.83
CA ASP A 163 -1.72 8.77 -9.15
C ASP A 163 -1.90 10.27 -9.47
N GLU A 164 -1.10 11.18 -8.88
CA GLU A 164 -1.12 12.60 -9.24
C GLU A 164 -0.61 12.85 -10.66
N GLU A 165 0.41 12.11 -11.11
CA GLU A 165 0.90 12.18 -12.49
C GLU A 165 -0.06 11.53 -13.48
N LYS A 166 -0.68 10.41 -13.11
CA LYS A 166 -1.75 9.76 -13.87
C LYS A 166 -2.98 10.65 -13.96
N GLU A 167 -3.36 11.32 -12.87
CA GLU A 167 -4.48 12.28 -12.83
C GLU A 167 -4.13 13.56 -13.59
N LYS A 168 -2.87 14.02 -13.54
CA LYS A 168 -2.38 15.10 -14.40
C LYS A 168 -2.44 14.68 -15.87
N LEU A 169 -2.07 13.46 -16.22
CA LEU A 169 -2.16 12.92 -17.58
C LEU A 169 -3.64 12.82 -18.03
N ASP A 170 -4.54 12.38 -17.15
CA ASP A 170 -5.99 12.38 -17.37
C ASP A 170 -6.57 13.80 -17.46
N SER A 171 -5.99 14.78 -16.75
CA SER A 171 -6.36 16.20 -16.83
C SER A 171 -5.82 16.85 -18.09
N ILE A 172 -4.62 16.44 -18.55
CA ILE A 172 -4.02 16.84 -19.81
C ILE A 172 -4.98 16.44 -20.93
N LEU A 173 -5.50 15.20 -20.98
CA LEU A 173 -6.54 14.79 -21.95
C LEU A 173 -7.77 15.73 -22.05
N SER A 174 -8.00 16.58 -21.04
CA SER A 174 -9.14 17.48 -20.92
C SER A 174 -8.81 18.97 -21.14
N ASP A 175 -7.55 19.36 -21.39
CA ASP A 175 -7.13 20.76 -21.56
C ASP A 175 -7.09 21.17 -23.05
N PRO A 176 -8.08 21.92 -23.57
CA PRO A 176 -8.12 22.32 -24.98
C PRO A 176 -6.97 23.26 -25.40
N LYS A 177 -6.24 23.89 -24.46
CA LYS A 177 -5.18 24.86 -24.78
C LYS A 177 -3.87 24.21 -25.23
N LYS A 178 -3.72 22.89 -25.13
CA LYS A 178 -2.51 22.14 -25.50
C LYS A 178 -2.63 21.47 -26.88
N PHE A 179 -2.90 22.28 -27.90
CA PHE A 179 -3.23 21.93 -29.30
C PHE A 179 -2.41 20.78 -29.95
N LYS A 180 -1.09 20.68 -29.69
CA LYS A 180 -0.17 19.67 -30.29
C LYS A 180 -0.10 18.35 -29.50
N LEU A 181 -0.54 18.34 -28.24
CA LEU A 181 -0.45 17.15 -27.37
C LEU A 181 -1.56 16.12 -27.61
N PHE A 182 -2.58 16.48 -28.41
CA PHE A 182 -3.79 15.65 -28.51
C PHE A 182 -4.07 15.08 -29.88
N THR A 183 -3.36 15.42 -30.95
CA THR A 183 -3.73 14.85 -32.26
C THR A 183 -2.51 14.72 -33.16
N THR A 184 -2.55 13.67 -33.97
CA THR A 184 -1.66 13.39 -35.09
C THR A 184 -2.18 13.97 -36.40
N ALA A 185 -3.29 14.73 -36.35
CA ALA A 185 -3.94 15.26 -37.54
C ALA A 185 -3.07 16.30 -38.27
N LYS A 186 -2.91 16.09 -39.58
CA LYS A 186 -2.12 16.95 -40.47
C LYS A 186 -2.94 18.07 -41.09
N SER A 187 -4.27 17.95 -41.06
CA SER A 187 -5.21 18.94 -41.56
C SER A 187 -6.41 19.17 -40.61
N PRO A 188 -7.07 20.34 -40.65
CA PRO A 188 -8.32 20.57 -39.92
C PRO A 188 -9.44 19.60 -40.33
N SER A 189 -9.42 19.12 -41.59
CA SER A 189 -10.32 18.07 -42.07
C SER A 189 -10.13 16.75 -41.32
N GLU A 190 -8.89 16.33 -41.10
CA GLU A 190 -8.59 15.10 -40.35
C GLU A 190 -9.07 15.16 -38.89
N ILE A 191 -9.03 16.34 -38.25
CA ILE A 191 -9.59 16.51 -36.90
C ILE A 191 -11.11 16.32 -36.91
N ARG A 192 -11.82 16.85 -37.91
CA ARG A 192 -13.27 16.66 -38.04
C ARG A 192 -13.64 15.21 -38.29
N GLU A 193 -12.87 14.53 -39.12
CA GLU A 193 -13.04 13.10 -39.38
C GLU A 193 -12.80 12.28 -38.11
N GLU A 194 -11.73 12.59 -37.36
CA GLU A 194 -11.43 11.95 -36.09
C GLU A 194 -12.54 12.21 -35.06
N ALA A 195 -13.00 13.45 -34.91
CA ALA A 195 -14.10 13.80 -34.01
C ALA A 195 -15.36 13.00 -34.36
N SER A 196 -15.68 12.86 -35.65
CA SER A 196 -16.81 12.07 -36.12
C SER A 196 -16.65 10.58 -35.82
N GLN A 197 -15.44 10.03 -36.00
CA GLN A 197 -15.13 8.64 -35.66
C GLN A 197 -15.25 8.39 -34.16
N VAL A 198 -14.68 9.25 -33.32
CA VAL A 198 -14.75 9.13 -31.85
C VAL A 198 -16.20 9.29 -31.37
N LYS A 199 -17.00 10.16 -31.99
CA LYS A 199 -18.43 10.30 -31.67
C LYS A 199 -19.21 8.99 -31.86
N ILE A 200 -18.90 8.23 -32.91
CA ILE A 200 -19.50 6.90 -33.12
C ILE A 200 -19.12 5.96 -31.97
N LEU A 201 -17.85 5.95 -31.54
CA LEU A 201 -17.38 5.14 -30.41
C LEU A 201 -18.04 5.55 -29.09
N VAL A 202 -18.20 6.86 -28.85
CA VAL A 202 -18.93 7.39 -27.69
C VAL A 202 -20.36 6.88 -27.68
N THR A 203 -21.05 6.97 -28.82
CA THR A 203 -22.45 6.50 -28.95
C THR A 203 -22.54 5.00 -28.66
N MET A 204 -21.63 4.20 -29.21
CA MET A 204 -21.58 2.76 -28.93
C MET A 204 -21.35 2.45 -27.44
N ALA A 205 -20.46 3.20 -26.77
CA ALA A 205 -20.18 3.02 -25.35
C ALA A 205 -21.34 3.50 -24.45
N GLU A 206 -22.00 4.59 -24.83
CA GLU A 206 -23.20 5.11 -24.16
C GLU A 206 -24.37 4.14 -24.30
N ASP A 207 -24.62 3.63 -25.51
CA ASP A 207 -25.67 2.65 -25.78
C ASP A 207 -25.44 1.38 -24.96
N LEU A 208 -24.22 0.84 -24.96
CA LEU A 208 -23.88 -0.36 -24.20
C LEU A 208 -24.03 -0.15 -22.69
N TYR A 209 -23.66 1.03 -22.17
CA TYR A 209 -23.78 1.35 -20.75
C TYR A 209 -25.24 1.58 -20.31
N ASN A 210 -26.06 2.15 -21.19
CA ASN A 210 -27.46 2.49 -20.91
C ASN A 210 -28.42 1.33 -21.17
N GLN A 211 -28.03 0.38 -22.02
CA GLN A 211 -28.67 -0.93 -22.05
C GLN A 211 -28.56 -1.52 -20.63
N ASN A 212 -29.67 -1.96 -20.04
CA ASN A 212 -29.72 -2.58 -18.71
C ASN A 212 -28.98 -3.95 -18.65
N GLN A 213 -28.02 -4.18 -19.54
CA GLN A 213 -27.12 -5.31 -19.55
C GLN A 213 -25.97 -5.03 -18.57
N GLU A 214 -25.74 -5.98 -17.67
CA GLU A 214 -24.56 -5.91 -16.82
C GLU A 214 -23.32 -6.31 -17.60
N GLU A 215 -22.22 -5.60 -17.34
CA GLU A 215 -20.91 -5.93 -17.91
C GLU A 215 -20.48 -7.34 -17.50
N GLN A 216 -19.92 -8.11 -18.43
CA GLN A 216 -19.55 -9.50 -18.15
C GLN A 216 -18.53 -9.62 -17.01
N LYS A 217 -17.58 -8.68 -16.94
CA LYS A 217 -16.58 -8.61 -15.86
C LYS A 217 -17.26 -8.43 -14.49
N TYR A 218 -18.32 -7.62 -14.43
CA TYR A 218 -19.12 -7.41 -13.22
C TYR A 218 -19.95 -8.63 -12.85
N ILE A 219 -20.56 -9.32 -13.84
CA ILE A 219 -21.24 -10.60 -13.61
C ILE A 219 -20.28 -11.61 -12.97
N LYS A 220 -19.05 -11.70 -13.50
CA LYS A 220 -18.02 -12.60 -12.97
C LYS A 220 -17.60 -12.25 -11.55
N LEU A 221 -17.50 -10.95 -11.23
CA LEU A 221 -17.30 -10.50 -9.86
C LEU A 221 -18.43 -10.98 -8.93
N LYS A 222 -19.70 -10.83 -9.33
CA LYS A 222 -20.83 -11.29 -8.50
C LYS A 222 -20.83 -12.80 -8.27
N GLU A 223 -20.46 -13.58 -9.28
CA GLU A 223 -20.28 -15.03 -9.13
C GLU A 223 -19.21 -15.34 -8.07
N LEU A 224 -18.08 -14.62 -8.11
CA LEU A 224 -16.96 -14.80 -7.20
C LEU A 224 -17.30 -14.38 -5.76
N LEU A 225 -18.01 -13.27 -5.59
CA LEU A 225 -18.52 -12.80 -4.30
C LEU A 225 -19.42 -13.87 -3.63
N ARG A 226 -20.24 -14.57 -4.44
CA ARG A 226 -21.09 -15.67 -3.97
C ARG A 226 -20.30 -16.93 -3.66
N SER A 227 -19.40 -17.36 -4.55
CA SER A 227 -18.67 -18.63 -4.39
C SER A 227 -17.73 -18.63 -3.19
N GLU A 228 -17.09 -17.49 -2.90
CA GLU A 228 -16.14 -17.38 -1.77
C GLU A 228 -16.82 -17.03 -0.45
N GLY A 229 -18.17 -16.97 -0.43
CA GLY A 229 -18.94 -16.68 0.77
C GLY A 229 -18.65 -15.30 1.37
N VAL A 230 -18.24 -14.33 0.54
CA VAL A 230 -18.10 -12.92 0.95
C VAL A 230 -19.43 -12.41 1.53
N LEU A 231 -20.53 -12.90 0.96
CA LEU A 231 -21.91 -12.66 1.40
C LEU A 231 -22.28 -13.37 2.71
N ASP A 232 -21.77 -14.58 2.94
CA ASP A 232 -22.30 -15.48 3.98
C ASP A 232 -21.43 -15.54 5.25
N LYS A 233 -20.14 -15.17 5.15
CA LYS A 233 -19.13 -15.37 6.22
C LYS A 233 -18.65 -14.09 6.89
N SER A 234 -19.28 -12.94 6.62
CA SER A 234 -18.82 -11.61 7.12
C SER A 234 -17.33 -11.34 6.83
N GLU A 235 -16.83 -11.87 5.71
CA GLU A 235 -15.44 -11.73 5.28
C GLU A 235 -15.23 -10.35 4.64
N LYS A 236 -14.06 -9.77 4.90
CA LYS A 236 -13.64 -8.51 4.27
C LYS A 236 -13.02 -8.81 2.91
N LEU A 237 -13.27 -7.93 1.94
CA LEU A 237 -12.74 -8.03 0.59
C LEU A 237 -12.08 -6.72 0.16
N VAL A 238 -10.91 -6.82 -0.44
CA VAL A 238 -10.26 -5.70 -1.13
C VAL A 238 -10.38 -5.90 -2.64
N ILE A 239 -10.75 -4.86 -3.37
CA ILE A 239 -10.73 -4.80 -4.84
C ILE A 239 -9.74 -3.71 -5.25
N PHE A 240 -8.65 -4.08 -5.93
CA PHE A 240 -7.74 -3.12 -6.54
C PHE A 240 -8.09 -2.88 -8.01
N THR A 241 -8.18 -1.61 -8.41
CA THR A 241 -8.34 -1.16 -9.79
C THR A 241 -7.32 -0.07 -10.09
N GLU A 242 -6.92 0.08 -11.35
CA GLU A 242 -5.96 1.12 -11.75
C GLU A 242 -6.59 2.50 -11.85
N HIS A 243 -7.89 2.57 -12.14
CA HIS A 243 -8.55 3.81 -12.53
C HIS A 243 -9.63 4.21 -11.55
N LYS A 244 -9.61 5.47 -11.13
CA LYS A 244 -10.63 6.07 -10.27
C LYS A 244 -12.03 5.96 -10.88
N ASP A 245 -12.16 6.17 -12.18
CA ASP A 245 -13.47 6.06 -12.85
C ASP A 245 -14.06 4.64 -12.73
N THR A 246 -13.22 3.60 -12.77
CA THR A 246 -13.66 2.22 -12.53
C THR A 246 -14.01 1.99 -11.05
N LEU A 247 -13.27 2.59 -10.12
CA LEU A 247 -13.61 2.58 -8.70
C LEU A 247 -15.00 3.18 -8.45
N ASP A 248 -15.29 4.37 -9.00
CA ASP A 248 -16.58 5.05 -8.87
C ASP A 248 -17.72 4.16 -9.42
N TYR A 249 -17.48 3.50 -10.56
CA TYR A 249 -18.42 2.56 -11.16
C TYR A 249 -18.71 1.36 -10.25
N LEU A 250 -17.67 0.75 -9.70
CA LEU A 250 -17.80 -0.39 -8.80
C LEU A 250 -18.48 0.00 -7.49
N GLU A 251 -18.11 1.15 -6.90
CA GLU A 251 -18.74 1.68 -5.69
C GLU A 251 -20.24 1.87 -5.90
N GLN A 252 -20.66 2.50 -6.98
CA GLN A 252 -22.07 2.72 -7.28
C GLN A 252 -22.82 1.38 -7.47
N ARG A 253 -22.29 0.47 -8.29
CA ARG A 253 -22.95 -0.80 -8.62
C ARG A 253 -23.05 -1.74 -7.43
N LEU A 254 -21.98 -1.86 -6.64
CA LEU A 254 -21.97 -2.71 -5.45
C LEU A 254 -22.82 -2.09 -4.32
N SER A 255 -22.80 -0.76 -4.13
CA SER A 255 -23.66 -0.11 -3.13
C SER A 255 -25.14 -0.34 -3.43
N ASN A 256 -25.53 -0.22 -4.70
CA ASN A 256 -26.90 -0.51 -5.16
C ASN A 256 -27.32 -1.97 -4.93
N ASN A 257 -26.35 -2.89 -4.86
CA ASN A 257 -26.59 -4.29 -4.55
C ASN A 257 -26.55 -4.60 -3.04
N GLY A 258 -26.49 -3.56 -2.19
CA GLY A 258 -26.60 -3.66 -0.74
C GLY A 258 -25.29 -3.87 0.02
N TYR A 259 -24.13 -3.76 -0.65
CA TYR A 259 -22.84 -3.89 0.02
C TYR A 259 -22.45 -2.59 0.72
N ALA A 260 -21.90 -2.68 1.93
CA ALA A 260 -21.24 -1.56 2.58
C ALA A 260 -19.81 -1.41 2.04
N ILE A 261 -19.48 -0.24 1.50
CA ILE A 261 -18.24 -0.01 0.75
C ILE A 261 -17.44 1.13 1.37
N ALA A 262 -16.13 0.96 1.42
CA ALA A 262 -15.16 2.04 1.65
C ALA A 262 -14.31 2.22 0.38
N THR A 263 -13.84 3.44 0.14
CA THR A 263 -13.02 3.76 -1.04
C THR A 263 -11.74 4.49 -0.67
N ILE A 264 -10.64 4.15 -1.35
CA ILE A 264 -9.33 4.78 -1.17
C ILE A 264 -8.73 5.09 -2.55
N HIS A 265 -8.59 6.38 -2.87
CA HIS A 265 -8.02 6.84 -4.14
C HIS A 265 -7.13 8.08 -3.94
N GLY A 266 -6.34 8.43 -4.96
CA GLY A 266 -5.29 9.46 -4.89
C GLY A 266 -5.76 10.79 -4.34
N SER A 267 -6.98 11.23 -4.71
CA SER A 267 -7.53 12.51 -4.26
C SER A 267 -8.00 12.56 -2.78
N LYS A 268 -7.90 11.46 -2.01
CA LYS A 268 -8.13 11.47 -0.56
C LYS A 268 -6.86 11.86 0.19
N ASN A 269 -6.99 12.75 1.18
CA ASN A 269 -5.90 13.13 2.07
C ASN A 269 -5.60 12.01 3.10
N VAL A 270 -4.54 12.17 3.89
CA VAL A 270 -4.07 11.14 4.84
C VAL A 270 -5.15 10.77 5.87
N ASP A 271 -5.90 11.74 6.37
CA ASP A 271 -6.93 11.49 7.39
C ASP A 271 -8.18 10.84 6.79
N GLU A 272 -8.58 11.21 5.57
CA GLU A 272 -9.64 10.55 4.81
C GLU A 272 -9.30 9.09 4.47
N ARG A 273 -8.03 8.81 4.12
CA ARG A 273 -7.55 7.44 3.90
C ARG A 273 -7.60 6.61 5.19
N ARG A 274 -7.20 7.19 6.33
CA ARG A 274 -7.32 6.54 7.64
C ARG A 274 -8.77 6.29 8.02
N GLN A 275 -9.66 7.24 7.76
CA GLN A 275 -11.09 7.07 8.01
C GLN A 275 -11.65 5.92 7.16
N ALA A 276 -11.37 5.88 5.86
CA ALA A 276 -11.80 4.80 4.98
C ALA A 276 -11.24 3.43 5.43
N GLN A 277 -10.00 3.38 5.91
CA GLN A 277 -9.42 2.16 6.49
C GLN A 277 -10.16 1.72 7.77
N ASN A 278 -10.53 2.66 8.65
CA ASN A 278 -11.30 2.38 9.86
C ASN A 278 -12.73 1.93 9.52
N GLU A 279 -13.36 2.56 8.53
CA GLU A 279 -14.67 2.15 8.02
C GLU A 279 -14.62 0.72 7.47
N PHE A 280 -13.59 0.38 6.70
CA PHE A 280 -13.38 -0.97 6.20
C PHE A 280 -13.11 -1.99 7.31
N ALA A 281 -12.32 -1.63 8.32
CA ALA A 281 -12.12 -2.48 9.50
C ALA A 281 -13.43 -2.70 10.29
N GLY A 282 -14.28 -1.68 10.34
CA GLY A 282 -15.59 -1.71 11.01
C GLY A 282 -16.74 -2.16 10.10
N PRO A 283 -17.67 -1.25 9.71
CA PRO A 283 -18.90 -1.63 9.02
C PRO A 283 -18.76 -2.01 7.53
N ALA A 284 -17.79 -1.47 6.80
CA ALA A 284 -17.68 -1.70 5.35
C ALA A 284 -17.18 -3.12 5.05
N GLN A 285 -17.87 -3.85 4.17
CA GLN A 285 -17.52 -5.22 3.78
C GLN A 285 -16.47 -5.24 2.66
N ILE A 286 -16.51 -4.24 1.77
CA ILE A 286 -15.65 -4.16 0.59
C ILE A 286 -14.85 -2.85 0.63
N LEU A 287 -13.55 -2.95 0.43
CA LEU A 287 -12.69 -1.80 0.15
C LEU A 287 -12.33 -1.79 -1.33
N ILE A 288 -12.60 -0.70 -2.02
CA ILE A 288 -12.15 -0.48 -3.41
C ILE A 288 -11.02 0.55 -3.38
N ALA A 289 -9.87 0.21 -3.93
CA ALA A 289 -8.68 1.05 -3.87
C ALA A 289 -7.95 1.19 -5.21
N THR A 290 -7.38 2.38 -5.45
CA THR A 290 -6.38 2.60 -6.51
C THR A 290 -4.96 2.35 -6.02
N ASP A 291 -4.04 2.09 -6.95
CA ASP A 291 -2.65 1.71 -6.66
C ASP A 291 -1.92 2.67 -5.74
N ALA A 292 -1.83 3.96 -6.07
CA ALA A 292 -1.00 4.88 -5.29
C ALA A 292 -1.66 5.30 -3.96
N ALA A 293 -2.96 5.04 -3.81
CA ALA A 293 -3.69 5.37 -2.59
C ALA A 293 -3.68 4.22 -1.57
N GLY A 294 -3.55 2.97 -2.03
CA GLY A 294 -3.37 1.78 -1.19
C GLY A 294 -1.94 1.61 -0.66
N GLU A 295 -0.97 2.37 -1.16
CA GLU A 295 0.39 2.34 -0.64
C GLU A 295 0.48 2.76 0.83
N GLY A 296 1.28 2.05 1.60
CA GLY A 296 1.47 2.28 3.03
C GLY A 296 0.31 1.80 3.93
N ILE A 297 -0.83 1.39 3.38
CA ILE A 297 -1.98 0.93 4.18
C ILE A 297 -1.77 -0.51 4.65
N ASN A 298 -2.17 -0.78 5.90
CA ASN A 298 -2.17 -2.11 6.48
C ASN A 298 -3.56 -2.75 6.40
N LEU A 299 -3.71 -3.80 5.59
CA LEU A 299 -4.97 -4.51 5.37
C LEU A 299 -4.88 -5.98 5.84
N GLN A 300 -3.96 -6.29 6.77
CA GLN A 300 -3.73 -7.64 7.30
C GLN A 300 -4.96 -8.32 7.93
N PHE A 301 -6.01 -7.59 8.28
CA PHE A 301 -7.28 -8.16 8.76
C PHE A 301 -8.16 -8.71 7.63
N CYS A 302 -7.81 -8.44 6.38
CA CYS A 302 -8.49 -8.94 5.19
C CYS A 302 -7.67 -10.06 4.56
N ARG A 303 -8.33 -11.14 4.13
CA ARG A 303 -7.68 -12.28 3.44
C ARG A 303 -8.06 -12.41 1.97
N LEU A 304 -9.13 -11.74 1.52
CA LEU A 304 -9.63 -11.82 0.15
C LEU A 304 -9.18 -10.60 -0.64
N LEU A 305 -8.58 -10.85 -1.81
CA LEU A 305 -8.18 -9.80 -2.73
C LEU A 305 -8.64 -10.11 -4.15
N ILE A 306 -9.28 -9.15 -4.79
CA ILE A 306 -9.56 -9.16 -6.22
C ILE A 306 -8.71 -8.08 -6.88
N ILE A 307 -7.94 -8.50 -7.89
CA ILE A 307 -7.23 -7.60 -8.79
C ILE A 307 -8.11 -7.46 -10.02
N TRP A 308 -8.80 -6.33 -10.10
CA TRP A 308 -9.73 -6.01 -11.16
C TRP A 308 -9.00 -5.75 -12.48
N ASP A 309 -7.88 -5.04 -12.42
CA ASP A 309 -7.00 -4.73 -13.55
C ASP A 309 -5.59 -5.22 -13.23
N ILE A 310 -5.01 -6.08 -14.07
CA ILE A 310 -3.65 -6.59 -13.81
C ILE A 310 -2.64 -5.55 -14.32
N PRO A 311 -1.77 -5.01 -13.44
CA PRO A 311 -0.75 -4.07 -13.86
C PRO A 311 0.23 -4.77 -14.78
N TRP A 312 0.75 -4.03 -15.76
CA TRP A 312 1.73 -4.57 -16.69
C TRP A 312 3.10 -4.69 -16.00
N ASN A 313 3.37 -3.91 -14.95
CA ASN A 313 4.54 -4.10 -14.10
C ASN A 313 4.29 -5.15 -12.98
N PRO A 314 5.02 -6.30 -12.98
CA PRO A 314 4.86 -7.33 -11.96
C PRO A 314 5.18 -6.88 -10.53
N ASN A 315 6.06 -5.89 -10.35
CA ASN A 315 6.36 -5.35 -9.02
C ASN A 315 5.10 -4.74 -8.37
N ARG A 316 4.26 -4.06 -9.16
CA ARG A 316 3.00 -3.52 -8.66
C ARG A 316 2.05 -4.61 -8.21
N LEU A 317 1.99 -5.72 -8.96
CA LEU A 317 1.17 -6.88 -8.61
C LEU A 317 1.55 -7.44 -7.23
N GLU A 318 2.84 -7.69 -7.00
CA GLU A 318 3.32 -8.18 -5.70
C GLU A 318 3.11 -7.16 -4.58
N GLN A 319 3.29 -5.87 -4.86
CA GLN A 319 3.02 -4.82 -3.87
C GLN A 319 1.53 -4.76 -3.45
N ARG A 320 0.58 -5.04 -4.37
CA ARG A 320 -0.86 -5.15 -4.05
C ARG A 320 -1.13 -6.36 -3.16
N MET A 321 -0.62 -7.53 -3.54
CA MET A 321 -0.77 -8.76 -2.73
C MET A 321 -0.15 -8.59 -1.35
N GLY A 322 1.02 -7.95 -1.32
CA GLY A 322 1.74 -7.59 -0.11
C GLY A 322 1.02 -6.57 0.77
N ARG A 323 -0.17 -6.04 0.45
CA ARG A 323 -0.98 -5.23 1.40
C ARG A 323 -1.75 -6.08 2.40
N ILE A 324 -2.09 -7.31 2.01
CA ILE A 324 -2.84 -8.28 2.84
C ILE A 324 -1.98 -9.49 3.25
N HIS A 325 -1.01 -9.89 2.42
CA HIS A 325 -0.08 -10.98 2.69
C HIS A 325 1.18 -10.45 3.38
N ARG A 326 1.05 -10.21 4.70
CA ARG A 326 2.12 -9.70 5.57
C ARG A 326 2.20 -10.47 6.89
N TYR A 327 3.30 -10.29 7.61
CA TYR A 327 3.44 -10.75 8.99
C TYR A 327 2.28 -10.22 9.85
N GLY A 328 1.65 -11.11 10.63
CA GLY A 328 0.47 -10.80 11.44
C GLY A 328 -0.86 -11.22 10.81
N GLN A 329 -0.87 -11.60 9.52
CA GLN A 329 -2.03 -12.22 8.87
C GLN A 329 -2.36 -13.56 9.55
N LYS A 330 -3.62 -13.75 9.93
CA LYS A 330 -4.08 -14.93 10.69
C LYS A 330 -4.63 -16.05 9.80
N GLN A 331 -5.03 -15.73 8.57
CA GLN A 331 -5.68 -16.66 7.65
C GLN A 331 -4.92 -16.75 6.32
N ASP A 332 -5.10 -17.85 5.60
CA ASP A 332 -4.55 -17.97 4.25
C ASP A 332 -5.20 -16.95 3.32
N VAL A 333 -4.37 -16.34 2.48
CA VAL A 333 -4.75 -15.26 1.58
C VAL A 333 -5.23 -15.85 0.25
N LEU A 334 -6.37 -15.36 -0.26
CA LEU A 334 -6.90 -15.72 -1.57
C LEU A 334 -6.84 -14.49 -2.49
N VAL A 335 -6.18 -14.65 -3.63
CA VAL A 335 -6.02 -13.59 -4.64
C VAL A 335 -6.67 -14.01 -5.94
N PHE A 336 -7.55 -13.17 -6.48
CA PHE A 336 -8.26 -13.43 -7.74
C PHE A 336 -7.90 -12.40 -8.79
N ASN A 337 -7.36 -12.86 -9.91
CA ASN A 337 -7.03 -12.03 -11.07
C ASN A 337 -8.14 -12.15 -12.12
N LEU A 338 -8.76 -11.05 -12.54
CA LEU A 338 -9.78 -11.07 -13.61
C LEU A 338 -9.15 -10.85 -14.99
N VAL A 339 -9.39 -11.77 -15.94
CA VAL A 339 -8.82 -11.68 -17.31
C VAL A 339 -9.86 -11.98 -18.39
N ALA A 340 -9.96 -11.07 -19.38
CA ALA A 340 -10.83 -11.23 -20.55
C ALA A 340 -10.14 -12.00 -21.69
N GLN A 341 -10.42 -13.29 -21.86
CA GLN A 341 -9.70 -14.17 -22.79
C GLN A 341 -9.80 -13.75 -24.27
N ASN A 342 -10.94 -13.20 -24.68
CA ASN A 342 -11.19 -12.77 -26.06
C ASN A 342 -10.68 -11.34 -26.37
N THR A 343 -9.73 -10.84 -25.59
CA THR A 343 -8.98 -9.59 -25.84
C THR A 343 -7.52 -9.90 -26.16
N ARG A 344 -6.82 -8.95 -26.82
CA ARG A 344 -5.40 -9.14 -27.21
C ARG A 344 -4.52 -9.25 -25.97
N GLU A 345 -4.74 -8.39 -24.99
CA GLU A 345 -4.05 -8.35 -23.70
C GLU A 345 -4.41 -9.55 -22.85
N GLY A 346 -5.68 -9.97 -22.85
CA GLY A 346 -6.09 -11.11 -22.05
C GLY A 346 -5.46 -12.41 -22.50
N ASN A 347 -5.25 -12.63 -23.81
CA ASN A 347 -4.51 -13.79 -24.31
C ASN A 347 -3.06 -13.83 -23.78
N VAL A 348 -2.43 -12.66 -23.73
CA VAL A 348 -1.06 -12.46 -23.25
C VAL A 348 -0.98 -12.73 -21.74
N LEU A 349 -1.86 -12.09 -20.97
CA LEU A 349 -1.95 -12.25 -19.51
C LEU A 349 -2.33 -13.67 -19.11
N GLU A 350 -3.26 -14.32 -19.81
CA GLU A 350 -3.66 -15.70 -19.58
C GLU A 350 -2.47 -16.65 -19.69
N LYS A 351 -1.68 -16.53 -20.77
CA LYS A 351 -0.47 -17.35 -20.95
C LYS A 351 0.57 -17.10 -19.88
N LEU A 352 0.82 -15.83 -19.55
CA LEU A 352 1.76 -15.44 -18.51
C LEU A 352 1.37 -16.08 -17.17
N LEU A 353 0.13 -15.90 -16.74
CA LEU A 353 -0.37 -16.40 -15.46
C LEU A 353 -0.44 -17.93 -15.44
N ALA A 354 -0.90 -18.57 -16.51
CA ALA A 354 -0.95 -20.02 -16.61
C ALA A 354 0.45 -20.65 -16.50
N LYS A 355 1.45 -20.00 -17.11
CA LYS A 355 2.84 -20.47 -17.02
C LYS A 355 3.41 -20.31 -15.61
N LEU A 356 3.12 -19.19 -14.95
CA LEU A 356 3.50 -18.97 -13.55
C LEU A 356 2.84 -19.99 -12.61
N ASP A 357 1.55 -20.26 -12.80
CA ASP A 357 0.82 -21.27 -12.03
C ASP A 357 1.41 -22.67 -12.23
N MET A 358 1.74 -23.05 -13.47
CA MET A 358 2.38 -24.34 -13.78
C MET A 358 3.74 -24.49 -13.09
N ILE A 359 4.57 -23.45 -13.13
CA ILE A 359 5.91 -23.49 -12.51
C ILE A 359 5.78 -23.48 -10.98
N ARG A 360 4.81 -22.77 -10.41
CA ARG A 360 4.50 -22.83 -8.97
C ARG A 360 4.17 -24.26 -8.54
N GLU A 361 3.31 -24.96 -9.29
CA GLU A 361 2.94 -26.36 -9.00
C GLU A 361 4.14 -27.31 -9.07
N GLN A 362 5.01 -27.13 -10.07
CA GLN A 362 6.23 -27.95 -10.24
C GLN A 362 7.25 -27.72 -9.12
N LEU A 363 7.43 -26.47 -8.69
CA LEU A 363 8.36 -26.11 -7.62
C LEU A 363 7.79 -26.38 -6.22
N GLY A 364 6.46 -26.49 -6.10
CA GLY A 364 5.76 -26.59 -4.82
C GLY A 364 5.97 -25.36 -3.93
N ASP A 365 6.19 -24.20 -4.55
CA ASP A 365 6.73 -23.03 -3.85
C ASP A 365 6.14 -21.71 -4.38
N ASP A 366 5.55 -20.92 -3.47
CA ASP A 366 4.89 -19.66 -3.80
C ASP A 366 5.86 -18.52 -4.18
N ARG A 367 7.18 -18.72 -4.02
CA ARG A 367 8.23 -17.76 -4.40
C ARG A 367 8.28 -17.45 -5.89
N VAL A 368 7.58 -18.22 -6.73
CA VAL A 368 7.54 -17.96 -8.18
C VAL A 368 7.11 -16.53 -8.46
N TYR A 369 6.13 -16.01 -7.72
CA TYR A 369 5.66 -14.63 -7.88
C TYR A 369 6.67 -13.57 -7.40
N ASP A 370 7.41 -13.89 -6.34
CA ASP A 370 8.41 -13.00 -5.73
C ASP A 370 9.67 -12.82 -6.61
N VAL A 371 9.89 -13.75 -7.55
CA VAL A 371 11.03 -13.75 -8.48
C VAL A 371 10.63 -13.28 -9.89
N ILE A 372 9.34 -13.04 -10.16
CA ILE A 372 8.88 -12.55 -11.46
C ILE A 372 9.63 -11.28 -11.84
N SER A 373 9.74 -10.34 -10.91
CA SER A 373 10.44 -9.07 -11.15
C SER A 373 11.88 -9.29 -11.61
N ASP A 374 12.62 -10.19 -10.97
CA ASP A 374 14.02 -10.50 -11.30
C ASP A 374 14.17 -11.28 -12.63
N VAL A 375 13.12 -12.00 -13.06
CA VAL A 375 13.07 -12.68 -14.36
C VAL A 375 12.80 -11.67 -15.47
N PHE A 376 11.96 -10.66 -15.20
CA PHE A 376 11.59 -9.62 -16.17
C PHE A 376 12.39 -8.32 -16.01
N GLU A 377 13.46 -8.29 -15.21
CA GLU A 377 14.34 -7.13 -15.05
C GLU A 377 14.88 -6.61 -16.40
N GLU A 378 15.17 -7.52 -17.33
CA GLU A 378 15.71 -7.18 -18.67
C GLU A 378 14.62 -7.00 -19.73
N VAL A 379 13.36 -7.31 -19.41
CA VAL A 379 12.26 -7.27 -20.38
C VAL A 379 11.07 -6.51 -19.82
N ASN A 380 10.86 -5.30 -20.33
CA ASN A 380 9.70 -4.50 -19.98
C ASN A 380 8.41 -5.14 -20.52
N LEU A 381 7.59 -5.71 -19.63
CA LEU A 381 6.32 -6.34 -20.00
C LEU A 381 5.37 -5.36 -20.72
N GLU A 382 5.46 -4.07 -20.41
CA GLU A 382 4.73 -3.00 -21.09
C GLU A 382 5.11 -2.94 -22.57
N ASP A 383 6.40 -2.97 -22.91
CA ASP A 383 6.88 -3.00 -24.30
C ASP A 383 6.38 -4.23 -25.05
N ILE A 384 6.29 -5.37 -24.37
CA ILE A 384 5.84 -6.59 -25.03
C ILE A 384 4.33 -6.59 -25.25
N ILE A 385 3.55 -6.18 -24.26
CA ILE A 385 2.11 -6.00 -24.42
C ILE A 385 1.85 -4.99 -25.54
N ASN A 386 2.62 -3.90 -25.58
CA ASN A 386 2.63 -2.90 -26.64
C ASN A 386 2.96 -3.49 -28.03
N SER A 387 3.94 -4.39 -28.13
CA SER A 387 4.29 -5.07 -29.39
C SER A 387 3.18 -5.99 -29.92
N THR A 388 2.42 -6.61 -29.01
CA THR A 388 1.32 -7.52 -29.36
C THR A 388 0.17 -6.79 -30.06
N PHE A 389 -0.07 -5.53 -29.70
CA PHE A 389 -1.05 -4.71 -30.42
C PHE A 389 -0.64 -4.44 -31.86
N ASN A 390 0.65 -4.27 -32.14
CA ASN A 390 1.16 -4.05 -33.50
C ASN A 390 1.10 -5.31 -34.39
N GLY A 391 0.56 -6.42 -33.88
CA GLY A 391 0.43 -7.68 -34.61
C GLY A 391 1.63 -8.62 -34.47
N GLU A 392 2.62 -8.28 -33.64
CA GLU A 392 3.82 -9.10 -33.40
C GLU A 392 3.63 -10.16 -32.30
N HIS A 393 2.49 -10.87 -32.31
CA HIS A 393 2.14 -11.91 -31.32
C HIS A 393 3.21 -12.99 -31.10
N THR A 394 4.05 -13.23 -32.11
CA THR A 394 5.10 -14.25 -32.08
C THR A 394 6.32 -13.85 -31.26
N LYS A 395 6.60 -12.56 -31.04
CA LYS A 395 7.72 -12.12 -30.21
C LYS A 395 7.42 -12.36 -28.72
N PHE A 396 6.22 -12.02 -28.26
CA PHE A 396 5.80 -12.23 -26.86
C PHE A 396 5.84 -13.69 -26.42
N ASN A 397 5.19 -14.59 -27.17
CA ASN A 397 5.13 -16.00 -26.78
C ASN A 397 6.54 -16.59 -26.68
N LYS A 398 7.44 -16.22 -27.60
CA LYS A 398 8.84 -16.65 -27.54
C LYS A 398 9.56 -16.15 -26.30
N VAL A 399 9.36 -14.88 -25.92
CA VAL A 399 10.00 -14.32 -24.72
C VAL A 399 9.49 -15.01 -23.45
N ILE A 400 8.17 -15.19 -23.30
CA ILE A 400 7.64 -15.97 -22.18
C ILE A 400 8.17 -17.40 -22.20
N ASP A 401 8.25 -18.01 -23.38
CA ASP A 401 8.74 -19.37 -23.55
C ASP A 401 10.20 -19.55 -23.15
N LEU A 402 11.04 -18.55 -23.45
CA LEU A 402 12.47 -18.52 -23.16
C LEU A 402 12.78 -18.09 -21.72
N GLU A 403 12.15 -17.02 -21.23
CA GLU A 403 12.49 -16.41 -19.94
C GLU A 403 11.85 -17.14 -18.75
N LEU A 404 10.55 -17.45 -18.84
CA LEU A 404 9.81 -18.15 -17.78
C LEU A 404 9.99 -19.66 -17.92
N THR A 405 11.19 -20.17 -17.70
CA THR A 405 11.46 -21.61 -17.60
C THR A 405 11.65 -22.03 -16.14
N GLU A 406 11.35 -23.29 -15.84
CA GLU A 406 11.57 -23.85 -14.49
C GLU A 406 13.04 -23.68 -14.06
N ASP A 407 13.99 -23.89 -14.98
CA ASP A 407 15.42 -23.75 -14.71
C ASP A 407 15.84 -22.30 -14.45
N ASN A 408 15.35 -21.34 -15.23
CA ASN A 408 15.64 -19.92 -15.00
C ASN A 408 15.07 -19.45 -13.66
N LEU A 409 13.82 -19.83 -13.33
CA LEU A 409 13.22 -19.47 -12.05
C LEU A 409 13.94 -20.14 -10.88
N LYS A 410 14.32 -21.43 -10.98
CA LYS A 410 15.14 -22.10 -9.97
C LYS A 410 16.48 -21.40 -9.78
N LYS A 411 17.13 -21.01 -10.87
CA LYS A 411 18.40 -20.27 -10.84
C LYS A 411 18.23 -18.93 -10.13
N LYS A 412 17.22 -18.13 -10.49
CA LYS A 412 16.94 -16.83 -9.85
C LYS A 412 16.55 -16.97 -8.38
N ILE A 413 15.73 -17.98 -8.02
CA ILE A 413 15.42 -18.32 -6.61
C ILE A 413 16.70 -18.67 -5.85
N LYS A 414 17.60 -19.45 -6.46
CA LYS A 414 18.88 -19.83 -5.86
C LYS A 414 19.79 -18.61 -5.69
N GLU A 415 19.90 -17.75 -6.70
CA GLU A 415 20.67 -16.50 -6.63
C GLU A 415 20.12 -15.56 -5.55
N GLN A 416 18.79 -15.41 -5.44
CA GLN A 416 18.17 -14.67 -4.35
C GLN A 416 18.52 -15.27 -2.98
N LYS A 417 18.45 -16.60 -2.84
CA LYS A 417 18.83 -17.29 -1.60
C LYS A 417 20.30 -17.11 -1.26
N GLU A 418 21.20 -17.17 -2.23
CA GLU A 418 22.64 -16.96 -2.01
C GLU A 418 22.92 -15.53 -1.59
N LYS A 419 22.27 -14.52 -2.21
CA LYS A 419 22.33 -13.11 -1.78
C LYS A 419 21.81 -12.90 -0.34
N ILE A 420 20.83 -13.70 0.07
CA ILE A 420 20.16 -13.65 1.39
C ILE A 420 20.86 -14.51 2.45
N GLY A 421 21.60 -15.53 2.02
CA GLY A 421 21.92 -16.73 2.78
C GLY A 421 23.08 -16.63 3.76
N PHE A 422 23.65 -15.45 3.99
CA PHE A 422 24.91 -15.38 4.70
C PHE A 422 24.82 -15.50 6.24
N SER A 423 23.66 -15.30 6.89
CA SER A 423 23.53 -15.49 8.35
C SER A 423 22.53 -16.56 8.75
N SER A 424 22.96 -17.81 9.01
CA SER A 424 22.11 -18.75 9.73
C SER A 424 21.68 -18.14 11.07
N VAL A 425 20.40 -17.82 11.24
CA VAL A 425 19.90 -17.28 12.51
C VAL A 425 20.03 -18.38 13.55
N ASN A 426 20.90 -18.15 14.54
CA ASN A 426 20.95 -19.02 15.71
C ASN A 426 19.70 -18.74 16.55
N TYR A 427 18.61 -19.43 16.24
CA TYR A 427 17.33 -19.32 16.96
C TYR A 427 17.50 -19.49 18.47
N THR A 428 18.47 -20.30 18.91
CA THR A 428 18.79 -20.50 20.32
C THR A 428 19.30 -19.22 20.97
N GLU A 429 20.22 -18.53 20.32
CA GLU A 429 20.83 -17.29 20.84
C GLU A 429 19.85 -16.12 20.74
N ALA A 430 19.12 -16.01 19.63
CA ALA A 430 18.08 -15.00 19.47
C ALA A 430 16.92 -15.20 20.48
N ARG A 431 16.59 -16.45 20.81
CA ARG A 431 15.62 -16.79 21.88
C ARG A 431 16.14 -16.40 23.25
N ARG A 432 17.41 -16.70 23.57
CA ARG A 432 18.04 -16.26 24.83
C ARG A 432 18.08 -14.74 24.96
N LEU A 433 18.39 -14.02 23.88
CA LEU A 433 18.36 -12.55 23.86
C LEU A 433 16.95 -12.02 24.10
N LYS A 434 15.94 -12.62 23.47
CA LYS A 434 14.52 -12.28 23.70
C LYS A 434 14.11 -12.56 25.15
N GLU A 435 14.36 -13.75 25.67
CA GLU A 435 14.03 -14.15 27.04
C GLU A 435 14.70 -13.20 28.05
N ASN A 436 15.99 -12.91 27.88
CA ASN A 436 16.72 -11.96 28.71
C ASN A 436 16.17 -10.52 28.59
N SER A 437 15.75 -10.11 27.39
CA SER A 437 15.10 -8.81 27.20
C SER A 437 13.71 -8.76 27.83
N ASP A 438 12.92 -9.83 27.75
CA ASP A 438 11.58 -9.95 28.33
C ASP A 438 11.66 -10.01 29.87
N GLU A 439 12.67 -10.69 30.43
CA GLU A 439 12.98 -10.71 31.87
C GLU A 439 13.40 -9.33 32.39
N LYS A 440 14.26 -8.62 31.65
CA LYS A 440 14.71 -7.27 32.01
C LYS A 440 13.67 -6.19 31.77
N ARG A 441 12.62 -6.48 31.00
CA ARG A 441 11.57 -5.52 30.71
C ARG A 441 10.69 -5.32 31.94
N LEU A 442 10.39 -4.06 32.24
CA LEU A 442 9.46 -3.72 33.31
C LEU A 442 8.08 -4.35 33.00
N GLN A 443 7.68 -5.34 33.80
CA GLN A 443 6.45 -6.08 33.56
C GLN A 443 5.23 -5.16 33.68
N PRO A 444 4.20 -5.30 32.82
CA PRO A 444 2.98 -4.50 32.85
C PRO A 444 2.33 -4.40 34.23
N ILE A 445 2.40 -5.48 35.02
CA ILE A 445 1.84 -5.52 36.37
C ILE A 445 2.47 -4.49 37.31
N TYR A 446 3.79 -4.25 37.21
CA TYR A 446 4.47 -3.27 38.05
C TYR A 446 4.07 -1.85 37.68
N ILE A 447 3.94 -1.57 36.37
CA ILE A 447 3.45 -0.29 35.86
C ILE A 447 2.03 -0.04 36.37
N ARG A 448 1.15 -1.04 36.24
CA ARG A 448 -0.24 -0.96 36.71
C ARG A 448 -0.30 -0.71 38.22
N LEU A 449 0.42 -1.51 39.02
CA LEU A 449 0.40 -1.38 40.48
C LEU A 449 0.94 -0.03 40.95
N PHE A 450 2.01 0.45 40.32
CA PHE A 450 2.54 1.79 40.59
C PHE A 450 1.50 2.85 40.23
N PHE A 451 0.97 2.82 39.00
CA PHE A 451 0.00 3.79 38.52
C PHE A 451 -1.23 3.81 39.43
N GLU A 452 -1.80 2.64 39.73
CA GLU A 452 -2.99 2.52 40.56
C GLU A 452 -2.79 3.14 41.95
N LYS A 453 -1.70 2.80 42.63
CA LYS A 453 -1.40 3.32 43.97
C LYS A 453 -1.13 4.82 43.93
N ALA A 454 -0.26 5.27 43.04
CA ALA A 454 0.12 6.68 42.93
C ALA A 454 -1.06 7.57 42.52
N PHE A 455 -1.83 7.14 41.53
CA PHE A 455 -2.95 7.91 40.99
C PHE A 455 -4.07 8.07 42.02
N LYS A 456 -4.41 6.99 42.76
CA LYS A 456 -5.36 7.05 43.88
C LYS A 456 -4.87 7.93 45.03
N GLN A 457 -3.59 7.82 45.39
CA GLN A 457 -3.01 8.61 46.49
C GLN A 457 -3.05 10.12 46.20
N LEU A 458 -2.91 10.52 44.94
CA LEU A 458 -3.03 11.91 44.49
C LEU A 458 -4.49 12.38 44.29
N GLY A 459 -5.48 11.56 44.67
CA GLY A 459 -6.91 11.90 44.59
C GLY A 459 -7.54 11.68 43.21
N GLY A 460 -6.90 10.90 42.35
CA GLY A 460 -7.42 10.48 41.05
C GLY A 460 -8.22 9.19 41.13
N GLU A 461 -9.17 9.04 40.21
CA GLU A 461 -10.03 7.86 40.11
C GLU A 461 -10.09 7.37 38.66
N PHE A 462 -10.07 6.05 38.50
CA PHE A 462 -10.27 5.38 37.23
C PHE A 462 -11.05 4.08 37.44
N LYS A 463 -11.81 3.68 36.42
CA LYS A 463 -12.69 2.52 36.47
C LYS A 463 -12.38 1.55 35.35
N GLU A 464 -12.42 0.26 35.66
CA GLU A 464 -12.36 -0.80 34.65
C GLU A 464 -13.71 -0.89 33.94
N ILE A 465 -13.72 -0.70 32.62
CA ILE A 465 -14.93 -0.71 31.79
C ILE A 465 -15.12 -2.10 31.16
N ARG A 466 -14.02 -2.73 30.78
CA ARG A 466 -13.93 -4.11 30.26
C ARG A 466 -12.62 -4.72 30.76
N ASN A 467 -12.48 -6.05 30.64
CA ASN A 467 -11.29 -6.76 31.11
C ASN A 467 -9.99 -6.07 30.65
N SER A 468 -9.24 -5.55 31.62
CA SER A 468 -7.97 -4.82 31.46
C SER A 468 -8.02 -3.53 30.62
N ILE A 469 -9.21 -2.96 30.41
CA ILE A 469 -9.44 -1.64 29.79
C ILE A 469 -10.08 -0.70 30.83
N PHE A 470 -9.44 0.45 31.02
CA PHE A 470 -9.77 1.41 32.05
C PHE A 470 -10.15 2.77 31.46
N ARG A 471 -10.90 3.57 32.23
CA ARG A 471 -11.23 4.96 31.93
C ARG A 471 -10.95 5.83 33.13
N ILE A 472 -10.38 7.01 32.92
CA ILE A 472 -10.14 7.99 33.99
C ILE A 472 -11.47 8.67 34.32
N GLU A 473 -11.96 8.56 35.56
CA GLU A 473 -13.15 9.28 36.02
C GLU A 473 -12.78 10.63 36.61
N LYS A 474 -11.62 10.70 37.29
CA LYS A 474 -11.11 11.92 37.93
C LYS A 474 -9.60 12.00 37.80
N LEU A 475 -9.11 13.09 37.21
CA LEU A 475 -7.69 13.35 37.06
C LEU A 475 -7.17 14.20 38.24
N PRO A 476 -6.04 13.84 38.89
CA PRO A 476 -5.41 14.71 39.88
C PRO A 476 -5.01 16.07 39.30
N GLU A 477 -5.32 17.17 40.00
CA GLU A 477 -5.05 18.54 39.52
C GLU A 477 -3.56 18.79 39.25
N GLN A 478 -2.69 18.24 40.08
CA GLN A 478 -1.23 18.36 39.93
C GLN A 478 -0.75 17.69 38.64
N VAL A 479 -1.30 16.52 38.30
CA VAL A 479 -0.98 15.80 37.06
C VAL A 479 -1.55 16.56 35.85
N ALA A 480 -2.75 17.11 35.97
CA ALA A 480 -3.35 17.95 34.94
C ALA A 480 -2.50 19.20 34.64
N TYR A 481 -1.95 19.84 35.67
CA TYR A 481 -1.06 20.99 35.54
C TYR A 481 0.23 20.61 34.81
N THR A 482 0.87 19.48 35.16
CA THR A 482 2.07 19.00 34.48
C THR A 482 1.80 18.64 33.02
N LEU A 483 0.68 17.99 32.71
CA LEU A 483 0.28 17.67 31.33
C LEU A 483 0.11 18.92 30.46
N ARG A 484 -0.47 19.99 31.00
CA ARG A 484 -0.64 21.26 30.28
C ARG A 484 0.71 21.93 29.99
N ASN A 485 1.61 21.97 30.97
CA ASN A 485 2.86 22.72 30.82
C ASN A 485 3.93 21.96 30.03
N ASP A 486 4.10 20.66 30.29
CA ASP A 486 5.19 19.88 29.70
C ASP A 486 4.81 19.32 28.32
N TYR A 487 3.52 19.03 28.09
CA TYR A 487 3.04 18.35 26.88
C TYR A 487 2.00 19.14 26.08
N ASN A 488 1.59 20.33 26.55
CA ASN A 488 0.54 21.15 25.93
C ASN A 488 -0.81 20.42 25.78
N ILE A 489 -1.11 19.48 26.68
CA ILE A 489 -2.37 18.72 26.66
C ILE A 489 -3.35 19.37 27.63
N SER A 490 -4.36 20.07 27.08
CA SER A 490 -5.43 20.73 27.84
C SER A 490 -6.81 20.08 27.70
N ALA A 491 -6.93 19.03 26.87
CA ALA A 491 -8.19 18.35 26.59
C ALA A 491 -8.73 17.59 27.80
N ASP A 492 -10.05 17.41 27.85
CA ASP A 492 -10.70 16.55 28.84
C ASP A 492 -10.36 15.08 28.57
N ILE A 493 -9.46 14.52 29.36
CA ILE A 493 -8.99 13.14 29.22
C ILE A 493 -9.86 12.13 29.98
N THR A 494 -10.96 12.55 30.60
CA THR A 494 -11.88 11.64 31.32
C THR A 494 -12.60 10.65 30.39
N GLN A 495 -12.66 10.94 29.09
CA GLN A 495 -13.23 10.02 28.10
C GLN A 495 -12.21 9.06 27.50
N VAL A 496 -10.93 9.17 27.86
CA VAL A 496 -9.85 8.37 27.28
C VAL A 496 -9.88 6.96 27.87
N LEU A 497 -9.98 5.97 26.98
CA LEU A 497 -9.79 4.56 27.33
C LEU A 497 -8.30 4.22 27.30
N PHE A 498 -7.84 3.43 28.27
CA PHE A 498 -6.43 3.05 28.36
C PHE A 498 -6.23 1.65 28.93
N CYS A 499 -5.02 1.12 28.75
CA CYS A 499 -4.60 -0.18 29.25
C CYS A 499 -3.09 -0.18 29.59
N PHE A 500 -2.67 -1.20 30.34
CA PHE A 500 -1.26 -1.35 30.77
C PHE A 500 -0.54 -2.49 30.05
N ASP A 501 -1.27 -3.35 29.34
CA ASP A 501 -0.72 -4.51 28.66
C ASP A 501 -0.66 -4.28 27.15
N LYS A 502 0.51 -4.51 26.55
CA LYS A 502 0.76 -4.29 25.12
C LYS A 502 -0.04 -5.25 24.25
N GLN A 503 -0.22 -6.50 24.66
CA GLN A 503 -0.96 -7.48 23.89
C GLN A 503 -2.44 -7.11 23.85
N ILE A 504 -3.00 -6.73 25.00
CA ILE A 504 -4.38 -6.25 25.11
C ILE A 504 -4.58 -4.99 24.27
N PHE A 505 -3.63 -4.04 24.32
CA PHE A 505 -3.65 -2.85 23.45
C PHE A 505 -3.74 -3.21 21.96
N LEU A 506 -2.90 -4.15 21.51
CA LEU A 506 -2.87 -4.60 20.11
C LEU A 506 -4.16 -5.31 19.70
N ASP A 507 -4.71 -6.16 20.57
CA ASP A 507 -5.95 -6.89 20.30
C ASP A 507 -7.15 -5.93 20.17
N TYR A 508 -7.22 -4.92 21.04
CA TYR A 508 -8.29 -3.92 21.02
C TYR A 508 -8.12 -2.87 19.92
N GLN A 509 -6.90 -2.50 19.52
CA GLN A 509 -6.70 -1.66 18.33
C GLN A 509 -7.26 -2.30 17.06
N ASN A 510 -7.26 -3.63 16.98
CA ASN A 510 -7.81 -4.37 15.85
C ASN A 510 -9.32 -4.58 15.93
N THR A 511 -9.96 -4.19 17.03
CA THR A 511 -11.41 -4.36 17.26
C THR A 511 -12.08 -3.00 17.21
N SER A 512 -12.88 -2.72 16.17
CA SER A 512 -13.52 -1.41 15.93
C SER A 512 -14.57 -0.97 16.97
N ASP A 513 -14.75 -1.72 18.05
CA ASP A 513 -15.89 -1.64 18.97
C ASP A 513 -15.72 -0.59 20.09
N LEU A 514 -14.49 -0.15 20.41
CA LEU A 514 -14.23 0.70 21.60
C LEU A 514 -13.63 2.08 21.30
N GLY A 515 -13.57 2.51 20.05
CA GLY A 515 -12.85 3.75 19.72
C GLY A 515 -11.36 3.65 20.09
N LYS A 516 -10.72 4.79 20.40
CA LYS A 516 -9.27 4.86 20.59
C LYS A 516 -8.85 4.49 22.02
N VAL A 517 -8.19 3.34 22.18
CA VAL A 517 -7.53 2.92 23.43
C VAL A 517 -6.09 3.41 23.43
N HIS A 518 -5.55 3.76 24.60
CA HIS A 518 -4.17 4.20 24.81
C HIS A 518 -3.37 3.20 25.65
N TYR A 519 -2.11 2.98 25.30
CA TYR A 519 -1.18 2.17 26.08
C TYR A 519 -0.40 3.05 27.06
N ILE A 520 -0.52 2.76 28.36
CA ILE A 520 0.18 3.48 29.43
C ILE A 520 1.49 2.75 29.75
N ASN A 521 2.61 3.39 29.44
CA ASN A 521 3.97 2.91 29.67
C ASN A 521 4.93 4.09 29.87
N PRO A 522 6.18 3.87 30.30
CA PRO A 522 7.21 4.92 30.28
C PRO A 522 7.31 5.58 28.91
N GLY A 523 7.32 6.91 28.87
CA GLY A 523 7.22 7.72 27.66
C GLY A 523 5.79 8.17 27.31
N ASN A 524 4.76 7.62 27.97
CA ASN A 524 3.39 8.12 27.84
C ASN A 524 3.22 9.39 28.69
N PRO A 525 2.68 10.50 28.14
CA PRO A 525 2.56 11.77 28.85
C PRO A 525 1.85 11.69 30.21
N ILE A 526 0.81 10.86 30.32
CA ILE A 526 0.05 10.68 31.58
C ILE A 526 0.91 9.96 32.61
N PHE A 527 1.61 8.91 32.20
CA PHE A 527 2.49 8.14 33.08
C PHE A 527 3.66 8.98 33.56
N ASP A 528 4.33 9.68 32.65
CA ASP A 528 5.52 10.47 32.97
C ASP A 528 5.16 11.68 33.85
N SER A 529 4.01 12.32 33.59
CA SER A 529 3.48 13.38 34.46
C SER A 529 3.17 12.85 35.85
N LEU A 530 2.56 11.67 35.97
CA LEU A 530 2.30 11.04 37.26
C LEU A 530 3.61 10.75 38.02
N VAL A 531 4.61 10.17 37.34
CA VAL A 531 5.93 9.91 37.93
C VAL A 531 6.60 11.20 38.39
N LYS A 532 6.55 12.27 37.58
CA LYS A 532 7.13 13.57 37.92
C LYS A 532 6.46 14.18 39.16
N VAL A 533 5.13 14.15 39.23
CA VAL A 533 4.38 14.63 40.39
C VAL A 533 4.71 13.81 41.64
N VAL A 534 4.67 12.48 41.56
CA VAL A 534 5.03 11.60 42.71
C VAL A 534 6.44 11.88 43.21
N ARG A 535 7.41 11.98 42.30
CA ARG A 535 8.80 12.28 42.66
C ARG A 535 8.98 13.64 43.31
N HIS A 536 8.17 14.62 42.93
CA HIS A 536 8.20 15.95 43.54
C HIS A 536 7.51 15.94 44.91
N THR A 537 6.30 15.40 45.00
CA THR A 537 5.47 15.36 46.21
C THR A 537 6.10 14.53 47.33
N TYR A 538 6.71 13.38 46.99
CA TYR A 538 7.29 12.45 47.98
C TYR A 538 8.81 12.47 48.04
N LYS A 539 9.45 13.54 47.54
CA LYS A 539 10.92 13.65 47.48
C LYS A 539 11.58 13.44 48.84
N GLU A 540 11.08 14.13 49.87
CA GLU A 540 11.65 14.08 51.23
C GLU A 540 11.46 12.70 51.87
N GLU A 541 10.30 12.07 51.67
CA GLU A 541 10.02 10.71 52.13
C GLU A 541 10.94 9.69 51.44
N ALA A 542 11.16 9.82 50.13
CA ALA A 542 12.06 8.94 49.38
C ALA A 542 13.53 9.04 49.85
N LEU A 543 13.96 10.20 50.35
CA LEU A 543 15.31 10.40 50.91
C LEU A 543 15.50 9.73 52.28
N LYS A 544 14.42 9.48 53.03
CA LYS A 544 14.47 8.74 54.31
C LYS A 544 14.78 7.25 54.10
N GLY A 545 14.67 6.76 52.87
CA GLY A 545 14.85 5.35 52.52
C GLY A 545 13.60 4.52 52.80
N THR A 546 13.67 3.23 52.46
CA THR A 546 12.62 2.26 52.73
C THR A 546 13.24 0.93 53.14
N VAL A 547 12.54 0.15 53.95
CA VAL A 547 12.90 -1.24 54.22
C VAL A 547 12.17 -2.11 53.20
N LEU A 548 12.92 -2.92 52.47
CA LEU A 548 12.36 -3.91 51.55
C LEU A 548 12.64 -5.29 52.15
N ILE A 549 11.61 -6.14 52.24
CA ILE A 549 11.73 -7.49 52.76
C ILE A 549 11.80 -8.43 51.55
N SER A 550 12.92 -9.13 51.42
CA SER A 550 13.11 -10.16 50.42
C SER A 550 12.86 -11.53 51.05
N PRO A 551 12.10 -12.43 50.40
CA PRO A 551 11.86 -13.78 50.90
C PRO A 551 13.09 -14.69 50.77
N ASP A 552 14.08 -14.30 49.96
CA ASP A 552 15.25 -15.13 49.61
C ASP A 552 16.50 -14.76 50.43
N ASP A 553 16.52 -13.57 51.04
CA ASP A 553 17.67 -13.05 51.77
C ASP A 553 17.57 -13.41 53.27
N ASN A 554 18.65 -13.99 53.80
CA ASN A 554 18.70 -14.50 55.18
C ASN A 554 19.36 -13.52 56.17
N GLU A 555 19.91 -12.41 55.68
CA GLU A 555 20.62 -11.41 56.51
C GLU A 555 20.24 -9.98 56.08
N ASP A 556 20.21 -9.07 57.04
CA ASP A 556 19.93 -7.65 56.79
C ASP A 556 21.13 -6.99 56.09
N TYR A 557 20.88 -6.30 54.97
CA TYR A 557 21.90 -5.49 54.30
C TYR A 557 21.35 -4.15 53.81
N PHE A 558 22.23 -3.15 53.76
CA PHE A 558 21.89 -1.84 53.22
C PHE A 558 22.11 -1.81 51.70
N ALA A 559 21.04 -1.57 50.95
CA ALA A 559 21.12 -1.28 49.52
C ALA A 559 21.18 0.24 49.29
N PHE A 560 22.32 0.75 48.85
CA PHE A 560 22.47 2.16 48.47
C PHE A 560 22.23 2.33 46.97
N PHE A 561 21.19 3.07 46.59
CA PHE A 561 20.96 3.46 45.20
C PHE A 561 21.71 4.77 44.90
N VAL A 562 22.85 4.66 44.24
CA VAL A 562 23.63 5.82 43.80
C VAL A 562 23.24 6.17 42.37
N ARG A 563 22.63 7.34 42.17
CA ARG A 563 22.42 7.91 40.83
C ARG A 563 23.60 8.81 40.48
N SER A 564 24.52 8.32 39.67
CA SER A 564 25.52 9.15 39.01
C SER A 564 25.00 9.64 37.66
N GLN A 565 25.27 10.90 37.32
CA GLN A 565 25.01 11.44 35.99
C GLN A 565 26.34 11.89 35.40
N ILE A 566 26.76 11.26 34.30
CA ILE A 566 27.91 11.72 33.52
C ILE A 566 27.37 12.81 32.59
N ILE A 567 27.80 14.05 32.80
CA ILE A 567 27.46 15.18 31.93
C ILE A 567 28.65 15.37 30.99
N ASP A 568 28.47 15.08 29.70
CA ASP A 568 29.46 15.39 28.66
C ASP A 568 29.57 16.92 28.51
N ASN A 569 30.79 17.45 28.52
CA ASN A 569 31.12 18.87 28.65
C ASN A 569 31.08 19.62 27.29
N ARG A 570 30.26 19.17 26.33
CA ARG A 570 30.13 19.80 25.00
C ARG A 570 29.32 21.11 25.09
N GLN A 571 29.91 22.21 24.62
CA GLN A 571 29.43 23.60 24.84
C GLN A 571 28.19 24.03 24.03
N HIS A 572 27.53 23.16 23.25
CA HIS A 572 26.34 23.53 22.47
C HIS A 572 25.16 22.60 22.73
N LYS A 573 24.33 22.95 23.72
CA LYS A 573 22.99 22.37 23.96
C LYS A 573 21.93 23.48 23.91
N LYS A 574 21.53 23.90 22.71
CA LYS A 574 20.29 24.66 22.55
C LYS A 574 19.19 23.94 21.79
N ASP A 575 19.49 22.87 21.04
CA ASP A 575 18.47 22.19 20.24
C ASP A 575 18.36 20.67 20.43
N ASP A 576 19.07 20.07 21.40
CA ASP A 576 18.93 18.63 21.66
C ASP A 576 17.94 18.35 22.80
N SER A 577 16.70 18.06 22.39
CA SER A 577 15.67 17.49 23.25
C SER A 577 16.09 16.11 23.76
N VAL A 578 16.53 16.03 25.01
CA VAL A 578 16.69 14.75 25.71
C VAL A 578 15.32 14.32 26.24
N THR A 579 14.61 13.52 25.45
CA THR A 579 13.52 12.67 25.94
C THR A 579 14.08 11.70 26.98
N SER A 580 13.50 11.77 28.18
CA SER A 580 13.70 10.82 29.29
C SER A 580 12.89 9.56 29.09
#